data_AF-A0A397J1A9-F1
#
_entry.id   AF-A0A397J1A9-F1
#
_cell.length_a   1.000
_cell.length_b   1.000
_cell.length_c   1.000
_cell.angle_alpha   90.00
_cell.angle_beta   90.00
_cell.angle_gamma   90.00
#
_symmetry.space_group_name_H-M   'P 1'
#
loop_
_entity.id
_entity.type
_entity.pdbx_description
1 polymer ?
#
loop_
_entity_poly.entity_id
_entity_poly.type
_entity_poly.pdbx_seq_one_letter_code
_entity_poly.pdbx_strand_id
1 'polypeptide(L)'
;MSQRNQDISRSFQTPNGNPLTPKHHVRRKSHYPSTLNLIFGHFASLLQYIFRQIFRSNNLPFILTFLWHAYNVRRLLVSSKSFLDKYTSARKQSSLQPAIAADLLKRLGGINSSLALLALLALIRFKDLSTQKLALFVLMVANGSQAWNDGANWRSGRWNWTHLIENGSGDGIIALINLVAYIVSAVKSKSL
;
A
#
# COMPACT_ATOMS: atom_id res chain seq x y z
N MET A 1 43.73 -60.14 46.79
CA MET A 1 43.10 -58.82 46.50
C MET A 1 44.22 -57.81 46.38
N SER A 2 44.30 -57.13 45.23
CA SER A 2 45.22 -56.03 44.88
C SER A 2 46.59 -56.38 44.25
N GLN A 3 46.87 -55.55 43.23
CA GLN A 3 48.10 -55.26 42.50
C GLN A 3 48.57 -56.24 41.40
N ARG A 4 49.17 -55.81 40.28
CA ARG A 4 49.31 -54.54 39.51
C ARG A 4 50.39 -54.88 38.46
N ASN A 5 50.24 -54.44 37.20
CA ASN A 5 51.29 -54.31 36.17
C ASN A 5 51.93 -55.64 35.67
N GLN A 6 52.43 -55.81 34.43
CA GLN A 6 52.63 -54.93 33.27
C GLN A 6 53.04 -55.83 32.08
N ASP A 7 52.83 -55.30 30.88
CA ASP A 7 53.71 -55.39 29.70
C ASP A 7 53.60 -56.49 28.60
N ILE A 8 53.17 -55.98 27.44
CA ILE A 8 53.87 -55.99 26.13
C ILE A 8 54.10 -57.35 25.44
N SER A 9 53.42 -57.58 24.31
CA SER A 9 54.06 -57.72 22.98
C SER A 9 53.08 -57.99 21.83
N ARG A 10 53.44 -57.47 20.66
CA ARG A 10 52.66 -57.24 19.42
C ARG A 10 52.61 -58.44 18.47
N SER A 11 51.58 -58.50 17.63
CA SER A 11 51.67 -58.72 16.16
C SER A 11 50.26 -58.57 15.54
N PHE A 12 49.94 -57.44 14.91
CA PHE A 12 50.02 -57.16 13.47
C PHE A 12 49.28 -58.15 12.55
N GLN A 13 48.08 -57.75 12.08
CA GLN A 13 47.62 -57.98 10.71
C GLN A 13 46.67 -56.85 10.25
N THR A 14 47.25 -55.98 9.42
CA THR A 14 46.69 -55.16 8.32
C THR A 14 45.18 -54.87 8.22
N PRO A 15 44.76 -53.59 8.22
CA PRO A 15 43.62 -53.15 7.44
C PRO A 15 44.07 -52.80 6.01
N ASN A 16 43.53 -53.54 5.06
CA ASN A 16 43.61 -53.25 3.63
C ASN A 16 43.06 -51.85 3.32
N GLY A 17 43.68 -51.23 2.33
CA GLY A 17 43.62 -49.81 2.08
C GLY A 17 42.27 -49.24 1.67
N ASN A 18 42.15 -47.94 1.90
CA ASN A 18 41.51 -47.01 1.00
C ASN A 18 42.31 -45.70 1.03
N PRO A 19 42.65 -45.11 -0.13
CA PRO A 19 43.49 -43.93 -0.20
C PRO A 19 42.79 -42.71 0.41
N LEU A 20 43.60 -41.89 1.08
CA LEU A 20 43.25 -40.59 1.65
C LEU A 20 42.66 -39.66 0.58
N THR A 21 41.34 -39.67 0.40
CA THR A 21 40.66 -38.56 -0.28
C THR A 21 40.74 -37.33 0.61
N PRO A 22 41.27 -36.19 0.15
CA PRO A 22 41.22 -34.96 0.92
C PRO A 22 39.76 -34.60 1.10
N LYS A 23 39.26 -34.62 2.35
CA LYS A 23 37.96 -34.04 2.67
C LYS A 23 38.05 -32.55 2.36
N HIS A 24 37.63 -32.17 1.15
CA HIS A 24 37.31 -30.80 0.83
C HIS A 24 36.24 -30.35 1.82
N HIS A 25 36.65 -29.62 2.85
CA HIS A 25 35.74 -28.81 3.64
C HIS A 25 35.10 -27.82 2.67
N VAL A 26 33.91 -28.16 2.17
CA VAL A 26 32.99 -27.20 1.57
C VAL A 26 32.64 -26.25 2.71
N ARG A 27 33.44 -25.19 2.83
CA ARG A 27 33.16 -24.03 3.67
C ARG A 27 31.84 -23.49 3.14
N ARG A 28 30.73 -23.91 3.77
CA ARG A 28 29.41 -23.32 3.53
C ARG A 28 29.61 -21.84 3.81
N LYS A 29 29.77 -21.04 2.75
CA LYS A 29 29.73 -19.59 2.86
C LYS A 29 28.37 -19.33 3.47
N SER A 30 28.34 -18.91 4.74
CA SER A 30 27.14 -18.39 5.36
C SER A 30 26.66 -17.29 4.42
N HIS A 31 25.54 -17.58 3.74
CA HIS A 31 24.89 -16.60 2.87
C HIS A 31 24.30 -15.58 3.83
N TYR A 32 25.11 -14.62 4.26
CA TYR A 32 24.63 -13.49 5.02
C TYR A 32 23.58 -12.82 4.14
N PRO A 33 22.30 -12.76 4.57
CA PRO A 33 21.33 -11.98 3.83
C PRO A 33 21.88 -10.57 3.75
N SER A 34 21.88 -9.98 2.55
CA SER A 34 22.31 -8.59 2.38
C SER A 34 21.57 -7.74 3.42
N THR A 35 22.26 -6.76 4.00
CA THR A 35 21.65 -5.81 4.94
C THR A 35 20.38 -5.18 4.37
N LEU A 36 20.31 -5.02 3.04
CA LEU A 36 19.11 -4.65 2.31
C LEU A 36 17.96 -5.64 2.46
N ASN A 37 18.18 -6.95 2.34
CA ASN A 37 17.13 -7.96 2.54
C ASN A 37 16.64 -8.02 3.99
N LEU A 38 17.52 -7.74 4.96
CA LEU A 38 17.14 -7.66 6.37
C LEU A 38 16.29 -6.41 6.65
N ILE A 39 16.70 -5.24 6.15
CA ILE A 39 15.93 -3.99 6.23
C ILE A 39 14.59 -4.14 5.50
N PHE A 40 14.58 -4.78 4.33
CA PHE A 40 13.36 -5.02 3.56
C PHE A 40 12.42 -5.99 4.28
N GLY A 41 12.96 -7.01 4.97
CA GLY A 41 12.19 -7.91 5.83
C GLY A 41 11.58 -7.20 7.05
N HIS A 42 12.33 -6.31 7.69
CA HIS A 42 11.82 -5.46 8.77
C HIS A 42 10.77 -4.47 8.28
N PHE A 43 10.97 -3.88 7.11
CA PHE A 43 10.00 -3.00 6.48
C PHE A 43 8.74 -3.76 6.08
N ALA A 44 8.87 -4.95 5.48
CA ALA A 44 7.75 -5.79 5.10
C ALA A 44 6.94 -6.28 6.31
N SER A 45 7.61 -6.64 7.41
CA SER A 45 6.93 -7.06 8.64
C SER A 45 6.23 -5.88 9.34
N LEU A 46 6.85 -4.70 9.38
CA LEU A 46 6.22 -3.48 9.87
C LEU A 46 5.02 -3.07 9.01
N LEU A 47 5.17 -3.15 7.68
CA LEU A 47 4.10 -2.91 6.73
C LEU A 47 2.96 -3.91 6.96
N GLN A 48 3.26 -5.20 7.09
CA GLN A 48 2.25 -6.23 7.38
C GLN A 48 1.53 -5.99 8.71
N TYR A 49 2.25 -5.54 9.75
CA TYR A 49 1.65 -5.16 11.03
C TYR A 49 0.71 -3.96 10.87
N ILE A 50 1.14 -2.93 10.17
CA ILE A 50 0.34 -1.74 9.85
C ILE A 50 -0.90 -2.14 9.04
N PHE A 51 -0.76 -2.96 8.00
CA PHE A 51 -1.88 -3.48 7.22
C PHE A 51 -2.86 -4.26 8.11
N ARG A 52 -2.39 -5.19 8.94
CA ARG A 52 -3.25 -5.92 9.88
C ARG A 52 -3.99 -4.98 10.83
N GLN A 53 -3.34 -3.92 11.31
CA GLN A 53 -3.94 -2.96 12.22
C GLN A 53 -4.94 -2.04 11.51
N ILE A 54 -4.62 -1.58 10.29
CA ILE A 54 -5.49 -0.76 9.44
C ILE A 54 -6.78 -1.51 9.08
N PHE A 55 -6.68 -2.79 8.73
CA PHE A 55 -7.82 -3.60 8.31
C PHE A 55 -8.44 -4.47 9.44
N ARG A 56 -7.99 -4.25 10.68
CA ARG A 56 -8.62 -4.86 11.86
C ARG A 56 -10.07 -4.39 11.99
N SER A 57 -10.32 -3.11 11.74
CA SER A 57 -11.64 -2.47 11.70
C SER A 57 -11.81 -1.70 10.39
N ASN A 58 -13.05 -1.53 9.93
CA ASN A 58 -13.33 -0.75 8.72
C ASN A 58 -13.19 0.77 8.95
N ASN A 59 -13.00 1.20 10.20
CA ASN A 59 -12.98 2.59 10.60
C ASN A 59 -11.78 3.36 10.01
N LEU A 60 -10.60 2.75 9.95
CA LEU A 60 -9.39 3.41 9.45
C LEU A 60 -9.45 3.73 7.95
N PRO A 61 -9.88 2.79 7.06
CA PRO A 61 -10.16 3.11 5.66
C PRO A 61 -11.14 4.27 5.48
N PHE A 62 -12.22 4.34 6.28
CA PHE A 62 -13.16 5.45 6.22
C PHE A 62 -12.57 6.77 6.70
N ILE A 63 -11.76 6.76 7.77
CA ILE A 63 -11.07 7.97 8.27
C ILE A 63 -10.09 8.49 7.22
N LEU A 64 -9.28 7.61 6.61
CA LEU A 64 -8.34 8.02 5.56
C LEU A 64 -9.08 8.61 4.36
N THR A 65 -10.15 7.96 3.92
CA THR A 65 -10.97 8.42 2.80
C THR A 65 -11.62 9.77 3.12
N PHE A 66 -12.14 9.95 4.33
CA PHE A 66 -12.70 11.22 4.79
C PHE A 66 -11.65 12.35 4.78
N LEU A 67 -10.48 12.11 5.38
CA LEU A 67 -9.41 13.11 5.44
C LEU A 67 -8.92 13.51 4.05
N TRP A 68 -8.76 12.54 3.15
CA TRP A 68 -8.36 12.77 1.77
C TRP A 68 -9.37 13.66 1.02
N HIS A 69 -10.65 13.29 1.07
CA HIS A 69 -11.67 14.09 0.41
C HIS A 69 -11.85 15.46 1.08
N ALA A 70 -11.81 15.56 2.40
CA ALA A 70 -11.87 16.86 3.10
C ALA A 70 -10.72 17.80 2.71
N TYR A 71 -9.51 17.26 2.56
CA TYR A 71 -8.36 18.00 2.04
C TYR A 71 -8.59 18.50 0.61
N ASN A 72 -9.12 17.64 -0.27
CA ASN A 72 -9.44 18.01 -1.65
C ASN A 72 -10.57 19.04 -1.73
N VAL A 73 -11.61 18.92 -0.92
CA VAL A 73 -12.70 19.92 -0.81
C VAL A 73 -12.14 21.29 -0.47
N ARG A 74 -11.29 21.37 0.57
CA ARG A 74 -10.67 22.63 0.96
C ARG A 74 -9.87 23.24 -0.18
N ARG A 75 -9.04 22.45 -0.88
CA ARG A 75 -8.23 22.95 -2.00
C ARG A 75 -9.07 23.38 -3.20
N LEU A 76 -10.09 22.60 -3.56
CA LEU A 76 -10.92 22.83 -4.75
C LEU A 76 -11.94 23.96 -4.55
N LEU A 77 -12.51 24.11 -3.35
CA LEU A 77 -13.51 25.14 -3.07
C LEU A 77 -12.88 26.47 -2.62
N VAL A 78 -11.84 26.43 -1.78
CA VAL A 78 -11.26 27.64 -1.17
C VAL A 78 -10.13 28.23 -2.03
N SER A 79 -9.38 27.38 -2.75
CA SER A 79 -8.17 27.79 -3.48
C SER A 79 -8.16 27.38 -4.95
N SER A 80 -9.34 27.41 -5.60
CA SER A 80 -9.54 27.00 -7.00
C SER A 80 -8.60 27.69 -7.99
N LYS A 81 -8.34 29.00 -7.84
CA LYS A 81 -7.42 29.76 -8.72
C LYS A 81 -5.98 29.28 -8.58
N SER A 82 -5.47 29.20 -7.35
CA SER A 82 -4.11 28.70 -7.06
C SER A 82 -3.93 27.25 -7.49
N PHE A 83 -4.99 26.45 -7.42
CA PHE A 83 -5.00 25.08 -7.93
C PHE A 83 -4.83 25.03 -9.45
N LEU A 84 -5.58 25.85 -10.21
CA LEU A 84 -5.43 25.92 -11.65
C LEU A 84 -4.02 26.37 -12.05
N ASP A 85 -3.48 27.39 -11.39
CA ASP A 85 -2.15 27.90 -11.71
C ASP A 85 -1.05 26.85 -11.47
N LYS A 86 -1.18 26.04 -10.41
CA LYS A 86 -0.18 25.00 -10.07
C LYS A 86 -0.27 23.77 -10.98
N TYR A 87 -1.48 23.34 -11.36
CA TYR A 87 -1.71 22.01 -11.93
C TYR A 87 -2.07 21.99 -13.42
N THR A 88 -2.47 23.11 -14.00
CA THR A 88 -2.85 23.17 -15.42
C THR A 88 -1.61 23.39 -16.29
N SER A 89 -1.53 22.70 -17.43
CA SER A 89 -0.43 22.92 -18.38
C SER A 89 -0.64 24.22 -19.17
N ALA A 90 0.30 25.17 -19.04
CA ALA A 90 0.27 26.48 -19.71
C ALA A 90 0.14 26.38 -21.25
N ARG A 91 0.48 25.23 -21.85
CA ARG A 91 0.52 25.01 -23.29
C ARG A 91 -0.86 24.98 -23.99
N LYS A 92 -1.97 24.92 -23.26
CA LYS A 92 -3.35 24.88 -23.81
C LYS A 92 -4.31 25.90 -23.16
N GLN A 93 -3.77 26.91 -22.48
CA GLN A 93 -4.56 27.89 -21.71
C GLN A 93 -5.33 28.90 -22.60
N SER A 94 -5.23 28.79 -23.93
CA SER A 94 -5.83 29.73 -24.88
C SER A 94 -7.32 29.53 -25.18
N SER A 95 -8.00 28.54 -24.60
CA SER A 95 -9.41 28.23 -25.00
C SER A 95 -10.41 27.89 -23.89
N LEU A 96 -10.00 27.65 -22.64
CA LEU A 96 -10.96 27.46 -21.54
C LEU A 96 -11.08 28.76 -20.74
N GLN A 97 -12.21 29.45 -20.86
CA GLN A 97 -12.49 30.63 -20.04
C GLN A 97 -12.30 30.29 -18.55
N PRO A 98 -11.52 31.06 -17.78
CA PRO A 98 -11.20 30.77 -16.38
C PRO A 98 -12.45 30.64 -15.49
N ALA A 99 -13.57 31.26 -15.87
CA ALA A 99 -14.86 31.10 -15.20
C ALA A 99 -15.42 29.67 -15.30
N ILE A 100 -15.37 29.06 -16.49
CA ILE A 100 -15.86 27.69 -16.73
C ILE A 100 -14.99 26.67 -15.98
N ALA A 101 -13.67 26.88 -15.97
CA ALA A 101 -12.75 26.03 -15.22
C ALA A 101 -13.00 26.09 -13.70
N ALA A 102 -13.27 27.29 -13.17
CA ALA A 102 -13.57 27.48 -11.76
C ALA A 102 -14.88 26.78 -11.35
N ASP A 103 -15.92 26.84 -12.19
CA ASP A 103 -17.19 26.18 -11.89
C ASP A 103 -17.09 24.65 -11.98
N LEU A 104 -16.28 24.10 -12.90
CA LEU A 104 -15.97 22.67 -12.93
C LEU A 104 -15.22 22.23 -11.67
N LEU A 105 -14.27 23.02 -11.16
CA LEU A 105 -13.57 22.73 -9.91
C LEU A 105 -14.51 22.76 -8.70
N LYS A 106 -15.46 23.71 -8.65
CA LYS A 106 -16.49 23.73 -7.59
C LYS A 106 -17.37 22.49 -7.64
N ARG A 107 -17.77 22.03 -8.83
CA ARG A 107 -18.51 20.78 -9.00
C ARG A 107 -17.71 19.57 -8.49
N LEU A 108 -16.42 19.50 -8.83
CA LEU A 108 -15.52 18.46 -8.28
C LEU A 108 -15.39 18.56 -6.76
N GLY A 109 -15.32 19.77 -6.20
CA GLY A 109 -15.33 20.01 -4.76
C GLY A 109 -16.63 19.54 -4.09
N GLY A 110 -17.77 19.73 -4.76
CA GLY A 110 -19.07 19.20 -4.33
C GLY A 110 -19.09 17.66 -4.29
N ILE A 111 -18.61 17.01 -5.35
CA ILE A 111 -18.50 15.54 -5.41
C ILE A 111 -17.60 15.02 -4.29
N ASN A 112 -16.42 15.62 -4.08
CA ASN A 112 -15.53 15.25 -2.98
C ASN A 112 -16.19 15.47 -1.61
N SER A 113 -17.03 16.50 -1.45
CA SER A 113 -17.79 16.74 -0.22
C SER A 113 -18.81 15.63 0.03
N SER A 114 -19.53 15.19 -1.00
CA SER A 114 -20.46 14.06 -0.90
C SER A 114 -19.76 12.75 -0.54
N LEU A 115 -18.58 12.48 -1.11
CA LEU A 115 -17.77 11.30 -0.78
C LEU A 115 -17.22 11.37 0.66
N ALA A 116 -16.78 12.54 1.11
CA ALA A 116 -16.38 12.75 2.49
C ALA A 116 -17.55 12.50 3.45
N LEU A 117 -18.74 13.03 3.16
CA LEU A 117 -19.94 12.80 3.96
C LEU A 117 -20.34 11.32 3.98
N LEU A 118 -20.26 10.62 2.85
CA LEU A 118 -20.51 9.19 2.78
C LEU A 118 -19.53 8.40 3.67
N ALA A 119 -18.24 8.73 3.63
CA ALA A 119 -17.24 8.11 4.49
C ALA A 119 -17.50 8.40 5.98
N LEU A 120 -17.89 9.64 6.32
CA LEU A 120 -18.22 10.03 7.68
C LEU A 120 -19.49 9.34 8.20
N LEU A 121 -20.53 9.25 7.36
CA LEU A 121 -21.76 8.52 7.67
C LEU A 121 -21.48 7.03 7.87
N ALA A 122 -20.63 6.44 7.03
CA ALA A 122 -20.22 5.05 7.18
C ALA A 122 -19.43 4.81 8.49
N LEU A 123 -18.65 5.79 8.94
CA LEU A 123 -17.92 5.74 10.20
C LEU A 123 -18.83 5.84 11.43
N ILE A 124 -19.78 6.79 11.42
CA ILE A 124 -20.55 7.16 12.62
C ILE A 124 -21.87 6.38 12.72
N ARG A 125 -22.53 6.15 11.57
CA ARG A 125 -23.94 5.70 11.52
C ARG A 125 -24.08 4.24 11.13
N PHE A 126 -23.27 3.73 10.20
CA PHE A 126 -23.43 2.36 9.68
C PHE A 126 -22.74 1.36 10.60
N LYS A 127 -23.53 0.69 11.47
CA LYS A 127 -23.05 -0.43 12.28
C LYS A 127 -23.12 -1.77 11.53
N ASP A 128 -23.96 -1.84 10.50
CA ASP A 128 -24.12 -3.05 9.69
C ASP A 128 -22.95 -3.26 8.74
N LEU A 129 -22.41 -4.48 8.77
CA LEU A 129 -21.24 -4.86 7.99
C LEU A 129 -21.52 -4.88 6.47
N SER A 130 -22.76 -5.16 6.06
CA SER A 130 -23.21 -5.09 4.66
C SER A 130 -23.18 -3.66 4.13
N THR A 131 -23.73 -2.71 4.89
CA THR A 131 -23.78 -1.29 4.51
C THR A 131 -22.39 -0.66 4.48
N GLN A 132 -21.52 -1.02 5.43
CA GLN A 132 -20.12 -0.60 5.40
C GLN A 132 -19.39 -1.12 4.16
N LYS A 133 -19.60 -2.38 3.75
CA LYS A 133 -19.00 -2.91 2.51
C LYS A 133 -19.47 -2.18 1.28
N LEU A 134 -20.77 -1.90 1.18
CA LEU A 134 -21.31 -1.15 0.06
C LEU A 134 -20.70 0.25 -0.01
N ALA A 135 -20.57 0.92 1.14
CA ALA A 135 -19.90 2.22 1.22
C ALA A 135 -18.43 2.14 0.75
N LEU A 136 -17.66 1.13 1.21
CA LEU A 136 -16.28 0.91 0.76
C LEU A 136 -16.21 0.64 -0.75
N PHE A 137 -17.14 -0.14 -1.29
CA PHE A 137 -17.21 -0.42 -2.73
C PHE A 137 -17.51 0.83 -3.54
N VAL A 138 -18.48 1.64 -3.12
CA VAL A 138 -18.81 2.91 -3.77
C VAL A 138 -17.62 3.87 -3.74
N LEU A 139 -16.95 4.01 -2.59
CA LEU A 139 -15.76 4.86 -2.45
C LEU A 139 -14.59 4.36 -3.30
N MET A 140 -14.40 3.03 -3.39
CA MET A 140 -13.41 2.43 -4.27
C MET A 140 -13.67 2.77 -5.74
N VAL A 141 -14.89 2.55 -6.22
CA VAL A 141 -15.26 2.82 -7.63
C VAL A 141 -15.15 4.32 -7.94
N ALA A 142 -15.61 5.18 -7.03
CA ALA A 142 -15.52 6.63 -7.19
C ALA A 142 -14.05 7.09 -7.31
N ASN A 143 -13.19 6.65 -6.40
CA ASN A 143 -11.78 7.06 -6.37
C ASN A 143 -10.99 6.45 -7.52
N GLY A 144 -11.28 5.21 -7.90
CA GLY A 144 -10.71 4.57 -9.09
C GLY A 144 -11.10 5.31 -10.37
N SER A 145 -12.36 5.74 -10.47
CA SER A 145 -12.84 6.53 -11.63
C SER A 145 -12.19 7.92 -11.69
N GLN A 146 -11.99 8.58 -10.54
CA GLN A 146 -11.28 9.86 -10.45
C GLN A 146 -9.82 9.70 -10.87
N ALA A 147 -9.09 8.73 -10.31
CA ALA A 147 -7.71 8.44 -10.69
C ALA A 147 -7.56 8.11 -12.19
N TRP A 148 -8.50 7.34 -12.76
CA TRP A 148 -8.52 7.06 -14.19
C TRP A 148 -8.74 8.33 -15.02
N ASN A 149 -9.71 9.15 -14.63
CA ASN A 149 -10.01 10.41 -15.32
C ASN A 149 -8.81 11.38 -15.25
N ASP A 150 -8.10 11.45 -14.12
CA ASP A 150 -6.91 12.29 -13.98
C ASP A 150 -5.75 11.76 -14.83
N GLY A 151 -5.59 10.44 -14.94
CA GLY A 151 -4.66 9.81 -15.87
C GLY A 151 -4.99 10.12 -17.34
N ALA A 152 -6.26 10.07 -17.73
CA ALA A 152 -6.71 10.42 -19.08
C ALA A 152 -6.47 11.91 -19.37
N ASN A 153 -6.78 12.79 -18.41
CA ASN A 153 -6.58 14.23 -18.56
C ASN A 153 -5.10 14.61 -18.58
N TRP A 154 -4.23 13.90 -17.85
CA TRP A 154 -2.78 14.03 -17.98
C TRP A 154 -2.30 13.63 -19.38
N ARG A 155 -2.73 12.47 -19.91
CA ARG A 155 -2.38 12.03 -21.28
C ARG A 155 -2.84 13.03 -22.35
N SER A 156 -3.97 13.70 -22.13
CA SER A 156 -4.49 14.74 -23.04
C SER A 156 -3.75 16.10 -22.94
N GLY A 157 -2.83 16.22 -21.98
CA GLY A 157 -2.04 17.43 -21.71
C GLY A 157 -2.82 18.55 -21.02
N ARG A 158 -3.93 18.23 -20.32
CA ARG A 158 -4.70 19.19 -19.53
C ARG A 158 -4.08 19.41 -18.16
N TRP A 159 -3.57 18.34 -17.55
CA TRP A 159 -2.92 18.36 -16.24
C TRP A 159 -1.41 18.15 -16.35
N ASN A 160 -0.66 18.83 -15.48
CA ASN A 160 0.78 18.62 -15.32
C ASN A 160 1.08 17.30 -14.60
N TRP A 161 2.32 16.81 -14.77
CA TRP A 161 2.81 15.60 -14.09
C TRP A 161 2.66 15.66 -12.56
N THR A 162 2.88 16.84 -11.96
CA THR A 162 2.71 17.08 -10.53
C THR A 162 1.27 16.84 -10.06
N HIS A 163 0.27 17.12 -10.90
CA HIS A 163 -1.13 16.84 -10.57
C HIS A 163 -1.41 15.34 -10.52
N LEU A 164 -0.86 14.59 -11.49
CA LEU A 164 -1.03 13.14 -11.52
C LEU A 164 -0.37 12.48 -10.31
N ILE A 165 0.81 12.95 -9.91
CA ILE A 165 1.50 12.45 -8.72
C ILE A 165 0.75 12.84 -7.44
N GLU A 166 0.42 14.12 -7.24
CA GLU A 166 -0.11 14.56 -5.95
C GLU A 166 -1.59 14.19 -5.77
N ASN A 167 -2.42 14.33 -6.81
CA ASN A 167 -3.86 14.08 -6.72
C ASN A 167 -4.24 12.71 -7.29
N GLY A 168 -3.84 12.41 -8.54
CA GLY A 168 -4.23 11.15 -9.19
C GLY A 168 -3.73 9.91 -8.48
N SER A 169 -2.48 9.94 -7.97
CA SER A 169 -1.95 8.82 -7.18
C SER A 169 -2.60 8.73 -5.80
N GLY A 170 -3.00 9.86 -5.21
CA GLY A 170 -3.72 9.89 -3.94
C GLY A 170 -5.09 9.23 -4.06
N ASP A 171 -5.87 9.57 -5.08
CA ASP A 171 -7.14 8.90 -5.38
C ASP A 171 -6.94 7.40 -5.65
N GLY A 172 -5.87 7.03 -6.39
CA GLY A 172 -5.51 5.64 -6.62
C GLY A 172 -5.16 4.86 -5.35
N ILE A 173 -4.39 5.47 -4.44
CA ILE A 173 -4.02 4.86 -3.14
C ILE A 173 -5.26 4.67 -2.28
N ILE A 174 -6.15 5.66 -2.19
CA ILE A 174 -7.39 5.53 -1.42
C ILE A 174 -8.32 4.48 -2.04
N ALA A 175 -8.40 4.40 -3.37
CA ALA A 175 -9.14 3.34 -4.06
C ALA A 175 -8.60 1.94 -3.69
N LEU A 176 -7.28 1.77 -3.66
CA LEU A 176 -6.63 0.52 -3.25
C LEU A 176 -6.95 0.18 -1.79
N ILE A 177 -6.86 1.16 -0.88
CA ILE A 177 -7.17 0.97 0.54
C ILE A 177 -8.62 0.52 0.72
N ASN A 178 -9.55 1.17 0.02
CA ASN A 178 -10.97 0.82 0.07
C ASN A 178 -11.26 -0.56 -0.54
N LEU A 179 -10.56 -0.94 -1.62
CA LEU A 179 -10.64 -2.28 -2.20
C LEU A 179 -10.17 -3.35 -1.20
N VAL A 180 -9.01 -3.16 -0.58
CA VAL A 180 -8.46 -4.10 0.40
C VAL A 180 -9.39 -4.22 1.61
N ALA A 181 -9.92 -3.09 2.10
CA ALA A 181 -10.91 -3.10 3.18
C ALA A 181 -12.18 -3.86 2.81
N TYR A 182 -12.66 -3.69 1.58
CA TYR A 182 -13.82 -4.40 1.05
C TYR A 182 -13.57 -5.92 0.99
N ILE A 183 -12.43 -6.34 0.44
CA ILE A 183 -12.05 -7.77 0.34
C ILE A 183 -11.94 -8.39 1.74
N VAL A 184 -11.24 -7.74 2.67
CA VAL A 184 -11.09 -8.22 4.05
C VAL A 184 -12.46 -8.33 4.74
N SER A 185 -13.34 -7.34 4.54
CA SER A 185 -14.70 -7.37 5.06
C SER A 185 -15.54 -8.49 4.45
N ALA A 186 -15.38 -8.75 3.15
CA ALA A 186 -16.11 -9.81 2.44
C ALA A 186 -15.68 -11.21 2.91
N VAL A 187 -14.40 -11.40 3.22
CA VAL A 187 -13.90 -12.65 3.80
C VAL A 187 -14.45 -12.85 5.21
N LYS A 188 -14.42 -11.83 6.08
CA LYS A 188 -14.93 -11.90 7.45
C LYS A 188 -16.41 -12.29 7.53
N SER A 189 -17.24 -11.90 6.57
CA SER A 189 -18.66 -12.27 6.58
C SER A 189 -18.97 -13.68 6.09
N LYS A 190 -18.03 -14.33 5.39
CA LYS A 190 -18.21 -15.72 4.94
C LYS A 190 -17.78 -16.73 6.01
N SER A 191 -17.07 -16.28 7.05
CA SER A 191 -16.62 -17.13 8.17
C SER A 191 -17.56 -17.08 9.38
N LEU A 192 -18.72 -16.42 9.26
CA LEU A 192 -19.80 -16.37 10.23
C LEU A 192 -20.98 -17.16 9.65
#